data_AF-A0A7X1LU08-F1
#
_entry.id   AF-A0A7X1LU08-F1
#
_cell.length_a   1.000
_cell.length_b   1.000
_cell.length_c   1.000
_cell.angle_alpha   90.00
_cell.angle_beta   90.00
_cell.angle_gamma   90.00
#
_symmetry.space_group_name_H-M   'P 1'
#
loop_
_entity.id
_entity.type
_entity.pdbx_description
1 polymer ?
#
loop_
_entity_poly.entity_id
_entity_poly.type
_entity_poly.pdbx_seq_one_letter_code
_entity_poly.pdbx_strand_id
1 'polypeptide(L)'
;MAGDPDVPDFDVPLGLVQDLEDLKAQVTWLSAQVKAVTETVGAGLGEDAGARDGDAFEEAPAGEPGLEDAWQYPPFILLLDPPEYDAELRALIEWVEGVLVPGYLAEPSADARWCHLWFEHPVAIARLHALWLAWQELTDPASCGYTGPSVWHRDHLDPALRELRSSTGPFAGCTKGEHQVAHRLPGLVPSAWRRAEN
;
A
#
# COMPACT_ATOMS: atom_id res chain seq x y z
N MET A 1 -17.52 -41.35 32.71
CA MET A 1 -18.21 -40.31 31.94
C MET A 1 -17.44 -39.02 32.15
N ALA A 2 -16.39 -38.82 31.35
CA ALA A 2 -15.53 -37.64 31.44
C ALA A 2 -16.26 -36.46 30.79
N GLY A 3 -16.33 -35.33 31.50
CA GLY A 3 -16.78 -34.05 30.93
C GLY A 3 -15.62 -33.41 30.17
N ASP A 4 -15.92 -32.91 28.98
CA ASP A 4 -15.00 -32.31 28.03
C ASP A 4 -14.61 -30.88 28.47
N PRO A 5 -13.31 -30.55 28.63
CA PRO A 5 -12.88 -29.22 29.03
C PRO A 5 -12.16 -28.49 27.88
N ASP A 6 -12.87 -28.05 26.83
CA ASP A 6 -12.35 -26.98 25.95
C ASP A 6 -13.43 -26.36 25.04
N VAL A 7 -14.35 -25.57 25.61
CA VAL A 7 -15.15 -24.62 24.81
C VAL A 7 -14.66 -23.21 25.15
N PRO A 8 -13.97 -22.51 24.23
CA PRO A 8 -13.57 -21.14 24.48
C PRO A 8 -14.79 -20.23 24.62
N ASP A 9 -14.80 -19.45 25.69
CA ASP A 9 -15.81 -18.47 26.01
C ASP A 9 -15.64 -17.24 25.10
N PHE A 10 -16.64 -16.98 24.26
CA PHE A 10 -16.69 -15.85 23.33
C PHE A 10 -17.73 -14.81 23.78
N ASP A 11 -17.86 -14.57 25.08
CA ASP A 11 -18.66 -13.45 25.57
C ASP A 11 -18.00 -12.11 25.18
N VAL A 12 -18.45 -11.56 24.05
CA VAL A 12 -18.16 -10.17 23.66
C VAL A 12 -18.80 -9.27 24.72
N PRO A 13 -18.04 -8.46 25.47
CA PRO A 13 -18.61 -7.61 26.50
C PRO A 13 -19.63 -6.67 25.88
N LEU A 14 -20.87 -6.67 26.37
CA LEU A 14 -21.97 -5.84 25.86
C LEU A 14 -21.61 -4.34 25.76
N GLY A 15 -20.64 -3.86 26.56
CA GLY A 15 -20.12 -2.50 26.47
C GLY A 15 -19.40 -2.19 25.15
N LEU A 16 -18.68 -3.14 24.55
CA LEU A 16 -17.95 -2.92 23.29
C LEU A 16 -18.91 -2.74 22.10
N VAL A 17 -20.04 -3.44 22.12
CA VAL A 17 -21.08 -3.30 21.08
C VAL A 17 -21.72 -1.91 21.17
N GLN A 18 -22.01 -1.46 22.39
CA GLN A 18 -22.56 -0.13 22.63
C GLN A 18 -21.57 0.98 22.23
N ASP A 19 -20.29 0.81 22.54
CA ASP A 19 -19.23 1.76 22.14
C ASP A 19 -19.11 1.89 20.60
N LEU A 20 -19.26 0.79 19.86
CA LEU A 20 -19.28 0.81 18.39
C LEU A 20 -20.52 1.51 17.82
N GLU A 21 -21.68 1.30 18.44
CA GLU A 21 -22.92 1.98 18.04
C GLU A 21 -22.84 3.48 18.29
N ASP A 22 -22.29 3.88 19.45
CA ASP A 22 -22.07 5.29 19.80
C ASP A 22 -21.06 5.95 18.86
N LEU A 23 -19.98 5.25 18.48
CA LEU A 23 -19.00 5.76 17.52
C LEU A 23 -19.62 5.94 16.13
N LYS A 24 -20.46 5.00 15.67
CA LYS A 24 -21.17 5.08 14.39
C LYS A 24 -22.15 6.27 14.36
N ALA A 25 -22.83 6.53 15.47
CA ALA A 25 -23.70 7.69 15.61
C ALA A 25 -22.89 9.01 15.49
N GLN A 26 -21.73 9.09 16.14
CA GLN A 26 -20.84 10.26 16.06
C GLN A 26 -20.32 10.51 14.64
N VAL A 27 -19.89 9.47 13.92
CA VAL A 27 -19.43 9.60 12.53
C VAL A 27 -20.55 10.10 11.61
N THR A 28 -21.77 9.57 11.77
CA THR A 28 -22.93 9.98 10.97
C THR A 28 -23.27 11.46 11.21
N TRP A 29 -23.19 11.92 12.46
CA TRP A 29 -23.44 13.30 12.83
C TRP A 29 -22.36 14.27 12.32
N LEU A 30 -21.08 13.89 12.41
CA LEU A 30 -19.98 14.69 11.87
C LEU A 30 -20.06 14.79 10.34
N SER A 31 -20.37 13.68 9.67
CA SER A 31 -20.55 13.66 8.20
C SER A 31 -21.68 14.61 7.76
N ALA A 32 -22.81 14.63 8.48
CA ALA A 32 -23.91 15.54 8.21
C ALA A 32 -23.52 17.02 8.39
N GLN A 33 -22.71 17.35 9.40
CA GLN A 33 -22.22 18.72 9.60
C GLN A 33 -21.22 19.17 8.54
N VAL A 34 -20.29 18.29 8.14
CA VAL A 34 -19.35 18.59 7.05
C VAL A 34 -20.13 18.89 5.76
N LYS A 35 -21.18 18.11 5.47
CA LYS A 35 -22.05 18.36 4.33
C LYS A 35 -22.76 19.71 4.42
N ALA A 36 -23.32 20.05 5.57
CA ALA A 36 -23.99 21.35 5.76
C ALA A 36 -23.03 22.55 5.61
N VAL A 37 -21.80 22.44 6.13
CA VAL A 37 -20.79 23.50 6.01
C VAL A 37 -20.34 23.65 4.55
N THR A 38 -20.11 22.55 3.84
CA THR A 38 -19.70 22.58 2.42
C THR A 38 -20.80 23.14 1.51
N GLU A 39 -22.06 22.82 1.76
CA GLU A 39 -23.20 23.41 1.04
C GLU A 39 -23.35 24.92 1.31
N THR A 40 -23.10 25.36 2.54
CA THR A 40 -23.14 26.78 2.92
C THR A 40 -22.01 27.57 2.25
N VAL A 41 -20.84 26.97 2.08
CA VAL A 41 -19.70 27.57 1.36
C VAL A 41 -19.94 27.57 -0.15
N GLY A 42 -20.57 26.53 -0.71
CA GLY A 42 -20.90 26.43 -2.13
C GLY A 42 -21.99 27.41 -2.59
N ALA A 43 -22.96 27.73 -1.74
CA ALA A 43 -24.03 28.68 -2.05
C ALA A 43 -23.58 30.16 -2.10
N GLY A 44 -22.34 30.47 -1.68
CA GLY A 44 -21.83 31.84 -1.58
C GLY A 44 -21.17 32.41 -2.85
N LEU A 45 -21.02 31.64 -3.94
CA LEU A 45 -20.16 32.02 -5.08
C LEU A 45 -20.81 31.94 -6.47
N GLY A 46 -22.14 32.03 -6.59
CA GLY A 46 -22.80 31.78 -7.88
C GLY A 46 -23.96 32.69 -8.24
N GLU A 47 -23.77 34.01 -8.28
CA GLU A 47 -24.77 34.91 -8.87
C GLU A 47 -24.12 36.07 -9.66
N ASP A 48 -23.68 35.82 -10.90
CA ASP A 48 -23.84 36.81 -11.97
C ASP A 48 -23.66 36.20 -13.38
N ALA A 49 -24.33 36.83 -14.36
CA ALA A 49 -24.50 36.49 -15.79
C ALA A 49 -25.63 35.47 -16.10
N GLY A 50 -26.69 35.78 -16.84
CA GLY A 50 -26.89 36.84 -17.84
C GLY A 50 -27.27 36.21 -19.18
N ALA A 51 -28.56 35.95 -19.37
CA ALA A 51 -29.12 35.32 -20.58
C ALA A 51 -28.83 36.10 -21.88
N ARG A 52 -28.37 35.40 -22.93
CA ARG A 52 -28.57 35.77 -24.34
C ARG A 52 -28.73 34.52 -25.21
N ASP A 53 -29.79 34.56 -26.01
CA ASP A 53 -30.23 33.58 -26.99
C ASP A 53 -29.46 33.75 -28.32
N GLY A 54 -29.13 32.65 -29.00
CA GLY A 54 -28.34 32.69 -30.24
C GLY A 54 -27.88 31.32 -30.72
N ASP A 55 -28.70 30.72 -31.57
CA ASP A 55 -28.50 29.51 -32.39
C ASP A 55 -27.07 29.36 -32.96
N ALA A 56 -26.33 28.35 -32.50
CA ALA A 56 -25.06 27.91 -33.07
C ALA A 56 -24.84 26.42 -32.76
N PHE A 57 -24.78 25.62 -33.83
CA PHE A 57 -24.18 24.29 -33.97
C PHE A 57 -23.90 23.53 -32.66
N GLU A 58 -24.60 22.42 -32.39
CA GLU A 58 -24.20 21.45 -31.36
C GLU A 58 -22.86 20.81 -31.75
N GLU A 59 -21.79 21.56 -31.51
CA GLU A 59 -20.48 21.01 -31.22
C GLU A 59 -20.57 20.58 -29.76
N ALA A 60 -20.83 19.28 -29.56
CA ALA A 60 -20.76 18.66 -28.23
C ALA A 60 -19.51 19.21 -27.54
N PRO A 61 -19.61 19.72 -26.30
CA PRO A 61 -18.41 20.15 -25.60
C PRO A 61 -17.51 18.92 -25.59
N ALA A 62 -16.32 19.07 -26.16
CA ALA A 62 -15.21 18.23 -25.81
C ALA A 62 -15.08 18.41 -24.30
N GLY A 63 -15.78 17.56 -23.55
CA GLY A 63 -15.58 17.42 -22.14
C GLY A 63 -14.08 17.26 -22.02
N GLU A 64 -13.46 18.21 -21.32
CA GLU A 64 -12.21 17.91 -20.64
C GLU A 64 -12.41 16.50 -20.09
N PRO A 65 -11.61 15.49 -20.50
CA PRO A 65 -11.77 14.18 -19.93
C PRO A 65 -11.60 14.42 -18.44
N GLY A 66 -12.73 14.34 -17.74
CA GLY A 66 -12.76 14.65 -16.33
C GLY A 66 -11.65 13.82 -15.71
N LEU A 67 -10.73 14.49 -15.05
CA LEU A 67 -9.70 13.83 -14.24
C LEU A 67 -10.35 13.18 -12.99
N GLU A 68 -11.53 12.60 -13.16
CA GLU A 68 -12.44 12.12 -12.11
C GLU A 68 -12.47 10.59 -12.04
N ASP A 69 -11.51 9.93 -12.69
CA ASP A 69 -11.10 8.57 -12.32
C ASP A 69 -9.61 8.39 -12.63
N ALA A 70 -8.79 9.29 -12.08
CA ALA A 70 -7.35 9.16 -12.11
C ALA A 70 -6.96 7.94 -11.27
N TRP A 71 -7.02 6.75 -11.88
CA TRP A 71 -6.51 5.46 -11.42
C TRP A 71 -5.79 5.56 -10.07
N GLN A 72 -6.55 5.52 -8.97
CA GLN A 72 -6.08 5.72 -7.60
C GLN A 72 -5.36 4.45 -7.11
N TYR A 73 -4.44 3.92 -7.91
CA TYR A 73 -3.49 2.92 -7.44
C TYR A 73 -2.42 3.65 -6.63
N PRO A 74 -2.00 3.11 -5.47
CA PRO A 74 -0.93 3.74 -4.71
C PRO A 74 0.28 3.89 -5.64
N PRO A 75 0.82 5.11 -5.82
CA PRO A 75 2.01 5.29 -6.64
C PRO A 75 3.13 4.42 -6.06
N PHE A 76 3.91 3.81 -6.94
CA PHE A 76 5.03 2.98 -6.52
C PHE A 76 5.96 3.75 -5.58
N ILE A 77 6.37 3.15 -4.45
CA ILE A 77 7.02 3.87 -3.34
C ILE A 77 8.26 4.68 -3.76
N LEU A 78 8.98 4.25 -4.80
CA LEU A 78 10.16 4.96 -5.31
C LEU A 78 9.83 6.29 -6.02
N LEU A 79 8.55 6.57 -6.27
CA LEU A 79 8.05 7.79 -6.89
C LEU A 79 7.50 8.78 -5.85
N LEU A 80 7.53 8.42 -4.57
CA LEU A 80 7.06 9.26 -3.47
C LEU A 80 8.20 10.12 -2.93
N ASP A 81 7.86 11.37 -2.63
CA ASP A 81 8.69 12.26 -1.83
C ASP A 81 8.28 12.18 -0.35
N PRO A 82 9.15 12.59 0.60
CA PRO A 82 8.74 12.78 1.99
C PRO A 82 7.71 13.93 2.12
N PRO A 83 6.69 13.82 3.00
CA PRO A 83 6.48 12.78 4.02
C PRO A 83 5.75 11.52 3.56
N GLU A 84 5.19 11.49 2.35
CA GLU A 84 4.39 10.37 1.83
C GLU A 84 5.21 9.08 1.75
N TYR A 85 6.47 9.18 1.31
CA TYR A 85 7.42 8.06 1.31
C TYR A 85 7.56 7.42 2.70
N ASP A 86 7.69 8.23 3.75
CA ASP A 86 7.89 7.73 5.11
C ASP A 86 6.63 7.04 5.67
N ALA A 87 5.45 7.54 5.30
CA ALA A 87 4.18 6.91 5.64
C ALA A 87 4.02 5.57 4.94
N GLU A 88 4.30 5.53 3.63
CA GLU A 88 4.21 4.33 2.81
C GLU A 88 5.21 3.26 3.26
N LEU A 89 6.46 3.65 3.54
CA LEU A 89 7.48 2.74 4.06
C LEU A 89 7.08 2.16 5.42
N ARG A 90 6.45 2.95 6.29
CA ARG A 90 5.95 2.46 7.58
C ARG A 90 4.85 1.41 7.41
N ALA A 91 3.89 1.66 6.52
CA ALA A 91 2.83 0.70 6.23
C ALA A 91 3.40 -0.60 5.63
N LEU A 92 4.37 -0.47 4.72
CA LEU A 92 5.09 -1.62 4.17
C LEU A 92 5.83 -2.39 5.27
N ILE A 93 6.49 -1.71 6.21
CA ILE A 93 7.18 -2.36 7.34
C ILE A 93 6.19 -3.15 8.19
N GLU A 94 5.05 -2.57 8.53
CA GLU A 94 4.02 -3.25 9.31
C GLU A 94 3.53 -4.52 8.61
N TRP A 95 3.30 -4.46 7.29
CA TRP A 95 2.92 -5.64 6.53
C TRP A 95 4.03 -6.69 6.43
N VAL A 96 5.28 -6.27 6.19
CA VAL A 96 6.41 -7.21 6.10
C VAL A 96 6.61 -7.93 7.43
N GLU A 97 6.65 -7.21 8.55
CA GLU A 97 6.91 -7.78 9.87
C GLU A 97 5.68 -8.50 10.45
N GLY A 98 4.47 -8.07 10.10
CA GLY A 98 3.21 -8.65 10.61
C GLY A 98 2.66 -9.81 9.79
N VAL A 99 2.94 -9.86 8.48
CA VAL A 99 2.36 -10.84 7.55
C VAL A 99 3.45 -11.64 6.85
N LEU A 100 4.39 -10.97 6.17
CA LEU A 100 5.33 -11.66 5.31
C LEU A 100 6.32 -12.53 6.10
N VAL A 101 7.03 -11.94 7.05
CA VAL A 101 8.05 -12.59 7.88
C VAL A 101 7.46 -13.76 8.67
N PRO A 102 6.41 -13.58 9.50
CA PRO A 102 5.87 -14.67 10.30
C PRO A 102 5.10 -15.71 9.48
N GLY A 103 4.46 -15.32 8.38
CA GLY A 103 3.60 -16.20 7.59
C GLY A 103 4.34 -17.02 6.54
N TYR A 104 5.38 -16.45 5.91
CA TYR A 104 5.96 -17.01 4.69
C TYR A 104 7.48 -17.26 4.76
N LEU A 105 8.19 -16.65 5.71
CA LEU A 105 9.64 -16.81 5.77
C LEU A 105 10.05 -17.92 6.75
N ALA A 106 10.78 -18.91 6.22
CA ALA A 106 11.58 -19.82 7.04
C ALA A 106 12.86 -19.16 7.57
N GLU A 107 13.50 -19.79 8.56
CA GLU A 107 14.74 -19.31 9.17
C GLU A 107 15.82 -18.94 8.12
N PRO A 108 16.48 -17.79 8.24
CA PRO A 108 17.51 -17.38 7.29
C PRO A 108 18.70 -18.35 7.26
N SER A 109 19.16 -18.67 6.05
CA SER A 109 20.32 -19.54 5.79
C SER A 109 21.23 -18.95 4.71
N ALA A 110 22.35 -19.61 4.42
CA ALA A 110 23.26 -19.19 3.36
C ALA A 110 22.60 -19.18 1.96
N ASP A 111 21.68 -20.10 1.72
CA ASP A 111 20.97 -20.26 0.45
C ASP A 111 19.60 -19.55 0.41
N ALA A 112 19.10 -19.11 1.57
CA ALA A 112 17.84 -18.38 1.71
C ALA A 112 18.02 -17.20 2.68
N ARG A 113 18.73 -16.16 2.21
CA ARG A 113 19.13 -15.01 3.03
C ARG A 113 17.95 -14.10 3.38
N TRP A 114 18.08 -13.39 4.49
CA TRP A 114 17.17 -12.32 4.90
C TRP A 114 17.95 -11.30 5.74
N CYS A 115 17.67 -10.02 5.53
CA CYS A 115 18.23 -8.93 6.33
C CYS A 115 17.14 -8.36 7.23
N HIS A 116 17.41 -8.25 8.53
CA HIS A 116 16.49 -7.60 9.48
C HIS A 116 16.41 -6.08 9.28
N LEU A 117 17.38 -5.48 8.59
CA LEU A 117 17.37 -4.08 8.13
C LEU A 117 17.08 -4.00 6.63
N TRP A 118 16.15 -4.82 6.13
CA TRP A 118 15.85 -4.90 4.69
C TRP A 118 15.46 -3.54 4.08
N PHE A 119 14.90 -2.63 4.89
CA PHE A 119 14.54 -1.27 4.49
C PHE A 119 15.76 -0.38 4.17
N GLU A 120 16.98 -0.80 4.48
CA GLU A 120 18.21 -0.14 4.01
C GLU A 120 18.61 -0.58 2.60
N HIS A 121 17.88 -1.52 1.98
CA HIS A 121 18.13 -2.01 0.64
C HIS A 121 17.05 -1.47 -0.33
N PRO A 122 17.34 -0.46 -1.17
CA PRO A 122 16.36 0.13 -2.09
C PRO A 122 15.73 -0.88 -3.05
N VAL A 123 16.52 -1.86 -3.51
CA VAL A 123 16.00 -2.96 -4.34
C VAL A 123 15.03 -3.85 -3.56
N ALA A 124 15.27 -4.06 -2.28
CA ALA A 124 14.35 -4.82 -1.44
C ALA A 124 13.06 -4.05 -1.18
N ILE A 125 13.14 -2.75 -0.84
CA ILE A 125 11.98 -1.87 -0.70
C ILE A 125 11.12 -1.93 -1.98
N ALA A 126 11.73 -1.73 -3.15
CA ALA A 126 11.03 -1.75 -4.43
C ALA A 126 10.29 -3.07 -4.68
N ARG A 127 10.96 -4.21 -4.45
CA ARG A 127 10.37 -5.55 -4.68
C ARG A 127 9.28 -5.88 -3.66
N LEU A 128 9.51 -5.56 -2.38
CA LEU A 128 8.55 -5.80 -1.31
C LEU A 128 7.31 -4.92 -1.45
N HIS A 129 7.47 -3.66 -1.87
CA HIS A 129 6.34 -2.77 -2.15
C HIS A 129 5.50 -3.28 -3.31
N ALA A 130 6.12 -3.67 -4.43
CA ALA A 130 5.39 -4.28 -5.55
C ALA A 130 4.64 -5.56 -5.15
N LEU A 131 5.27 -6.40 -4.32
CA LEU A 131 4.66 -7.61 -3.79
C LEU A 131 3.45 -7.29 -2.89
N TRP A 132 3.57 -6.25 -2.06
CA TRP A 132 2.51 -5.80 -1.17
C TRP A 132 1.33 -5.18 -1.94
N LEU A 133 1.57 -4.36 -2.97
CA LEU A 133 0.50 -3.85 -3.84
C LEU A 133 -0.27 -4.99 -4.51
N ALA A 134 0.44 -5.98 -5.05
CA ALA A 134 -0.19 -7.17 -5.62
C ALA A 134 -0.97 -7.97 -4.57
N TRP A 135 -0.49 -8.00 -3.32
CA TRP A 135 -1.21 -8.64 -2.21
C TRP A 135 -2.52 -7.93 -1.92
N GLN A 136 -2.52 -6.59 -1.85
CA GLN A 136 -3.72 -5.80 -1.61
C GLN A 136 -4.78 -6.08 -2.69
N GLU A 137 -4.40 -6.05 -3.97
CA GLU A 137 -5.33 -6.31 -5.07
C GLU A 137 -5.82 -7.76 -5.13
N LEU A 138 -4.91 -8.74 -4.99
CA LEU A 138 -5.24 -10.15 -5.21
C LEU A 138 -5.77 -10.87 -3.97
N THR A 139 -5.88 -10.17 -2.83
CA THR A 139 -6.49 -10.71 -1.61
C THR A 139 -7.65 -9.87 -1.09
N ASP A 140 -7.92 -8.71 -1.70
CA ASP A 140 -9.11 -7.92 -1.39
C ASP A 140 -10.38 -8.65 -1.88
N PRO A 141 -11.32 -9.00 -0.99
CA PRO A 141 -12.54 -9.71 -1.38
C PRO A 141 -13.45 -8.97 -2.37
N ALA A 142 -13.31 -7.65 -2.48
CA ALA A 142 -14.11 -6.84 -3.40
C ALA A 142 -13.58 -6.89 -4.84
N SER A 143 -12.26 -6.96 -5.01
CA SER A 143 -11.61 -6.95 -6.33
C SER A 143 -11.13 -8.33 -6.79
N CYS A 144 -10.82 -9.25 -5.87
CA CYS A 144 -10.31 -10.58 -6.23
C CYS A 144 -11.39 -11.67 -6.21
N GLY A 145 -11.33 -12.59 -7.17
CA GLY A 145 -12.09 -13.84 -7.11
C GLY A 145 -11.43 -14.84 -6.15
N TYR A 146 -12.07 -16.00 -5.92
CA TYR A 146 -11.52 -17.06 -5.05
C TYR A 146 -10.12 -17.57 -5.44
N THR A 147 -9.72 -17.35 -6.69
CA THR A 147 -8.38 -17.72 -7.19
C THR A 147 -7.31 -16.66 -6.92
N GLY A 148 -7.69 -15.45 -6.50
CA GLY A 148 -6.79 -14.32 -6.27
C GLY A 148 -5.59 -14.68 -5.39
N PRO A 149 -5.80 -15.25 -4.19
CA PRO A 149 -4.70 -15.67 -3.33
C PRO A 149 -3.76 -16.68 -4.01
N SER A 150 -4.29 -17.63 -4.78
CA SER A 150 -3.45 -18.59 -5.51
C SER A 150 -2.61 -17.92 -6.61
N VAL A 151 -3.17 -16.93 -7.30
CA VAL A 151 -2.44 -16.14 -8.31
C VAL A 151 -1.36 -15.31 -7.65
N TRP A 152 -1.65 -14.67 -6.51
CA TRP A 152 -0.67 -13.89 -5.77
C TRP A 152 0.56 -14.71 -5.37
N HIS A 153 0.34 -15.92 -4.84
CA HIS A 153 1.46 -16.82 -4.49
C HIS A 153 2.31 -17.18 -5.71
N ARG A 154 1.67 -17.66 -6.77
CA ARG A 154 2.33 -18.19 -7.96
C ARG A 154 3.10 -17.12 -8.74
N ASP A 155 2.47 -15.97 -8.96
CA ASP A 155 2.96 -14.96 -9.90
C ASP A 155 3.76 -13.85 -9.22
N HIS A 156 3.57 -13.63 -7.91
CA HIS A 156 4.17 -12.50 -7.21
C HIS A 156 5.05 -12.95 -6.03
N LEU A 157 4.52 -13.71 -5.07
CA LEU A 157 5.25 -14.09 -3.86
C LEU A 157 6.44 -14.99 -4.17
N ASP A 158 6.22 -16.14 -4.81
CA ASP A 158 7.27 -17.13 -5.04
C ASP A 158 8.42 -16.56 -5.88
N PRO A 159 8.17 -15.81 -6.97
CA PRO A 159 9.23 -15.13 -7.71
C PRO A 159 9.95 -14.05 -6.91
N ALA A 160 9.22 -13.22 -6.16
CA ALA A 160 9.83 -12.16 -5.35
C ALA A 160 10.74 -12.74 -4.27
N LEU A 161 10.29 -13.75 -3.53
CA LEU A 161 11.08 -14.38 -2.46
C LEU A 161 12.30 -15.11 -3.00
N ARG A 162 12.19 -15.78 -4.17
CA ARG A 162 13.34 -16.43 -4.82
C ARG A 162 14.45 -15.45 -5.14
N GLU A 163 14.09 -14.28 -5.68
CA GLU A 163 15.06 -13.23 -6.01
C GLU A 163 15.62 -12.53 -4.77
N LEU A 164 14.75 -12.14 -3.83
CA LEU A 164 15.15 -11.44 -2.60
C LEU A 164 16.09 -12.29 -1.74
N ARG A 165 15.76 -13.57 -1.57
CA ARG A 165 16.46 -14.48 -0.66
C ARG A 165 17.59 -15.27 -1.34
N SER A 166 17.80 -15.08 -2.64
CA SER A 166 18.89 -15.72 -3.38
C SER A 166 20.26 -15.42 -2.76
N SER A 167 21.18 -16.37 -2.87
CA SER A 167 22.58 -16.17 -2.49
C SER A 167 23.31 -15.11 -3.33
N THR A 168 22.71 -14.65 -4.44
CA THR A 168 23.19 -13.52 -5.25
C THR A 168 22.22 -12.35 -5.24
N GLY A 169 21.20 -12.39 -4.37
CA GLY A 169 20.16 -11.37 -4.26
C GLY A 169 20.60 -10.10 -3.51
N PRO A 170 19.67 -9.17 -3.25
CA PRO A 170 19.96 -7.91 -2.56
C PRO A 170 20.50 -8.10 -1.13
N PHE A 171 20.24 -9.25 -0.52
CA PHE A 171 20.74 -9.62 0.81
C PHE A 171 22.02 -10.48 0.75
N ALA A 172 22.69 -10.59 -0.39
CA ALA A 172 23.84 -11.49 -0.55
C ALA A 172 24.98 -11.24 0.45
N GLY A 173 25.18 -9.98 0.86
CA GLY A 173 26.18 -9.60 1.87
C GLY A 173 25.72 -9.73 3.33
N CYS A 174 24.45 -10.08 3.57
CA CYS A 174 23.86 -10.14 4.90
C CYS A 174 23.84 -11.60 5.40
N THR A 175 24.67 -11.95 6.38
CA THR A 175 24.72 -13.30 6.97
C THR A 175 24.40 -13.25 8.46
N LYS A 176 23.85 -14.34 9.03
CA LYS A 176 23.38 -14.41 10.41
C LYS A 176 24.50 -14.01 11.39
N GLY A 177 24.27 -12.94 12.16
CA GLY A 177 25.18 -12.48 13.23
C GLY A 177 26.32 -11.56 12.79
N GLU A 178 26.64 -11.49 11.49
CA GLU A 178 27.59 -10.52 10.94
C GLU A 178 26.84 -9.58 10.01
N HIS A 179 26.37 -8.46 10.59
CA HIS A 179 26.08 -7.27 9.79
C HIS A 179 27.44 -6.77 9.26
N GLN A 180 27.89 -7.28 8.11
CA GLN A 180 28.89 -6.55 7.36
C GLN A 180 28.18 -5.29 6.85
N VAL A 181 28.47 -4.16 7.52
CA VAL A 181 28.07 -2.77 7.19
C VAL A 181 28.73 -2.33 5.86
N ALA A 182 28.78 -3.20 4.88
CA ALA A 182 29.05 -2.84 3.50
C ALA A 182 27.74 -3.06 2.74
N HIS A 183 26.68 -2.35 3.17
CA HIS A 183 25.54 -1.98 2.33
C HIS A 183 26.04 -1.10 1.18
N ARG A 184 26.98 -1.63 0.40
CA ARG A 184 27.52 -0.93 -0.75
C ARG A 184 26.47 -1.11 -1.82
N LEU A 185 25.57 -0.13 -1.90
CA LEU A 185 24.78 0.07 -3.09
C LEU A 185 25.73 -0.03 -4.29
N PRO A 186 25.35 -0.77 -5.36
CA PRO A 186 26.14 -0.78 -6.57
C PRO A 186 26.49 0.67 -6.92
N GLY A 187 27.78 0.95 -7.09
CA GLY A 187 28.21 2.28 -7.50
C GLY A 187 27.46 2.66 -8.78
N LEU A 188 27.16 3.94 -8.94
CA LEU A 188 26.52 4.42 -10.16
C LEU A 188 27.37 3.99 -11.35
N VAL A 189 26.83 3.12 -12.19
CA VAL A 189 27.50 2.70 -13.41
C VAL A 189 27.62 3.94 -14.30
N PRO A 190 28.81 4.26 -14.82
CA PRO A 190 28.95 5.37 -15.76
C PRO A 190 27.98 5.17 -16.93
N SER A 191 27.10 6.14 -17.14
CA SER A 191 26.22 6.18 -18.30
C SER A 191 26.62 7.38 -19.15
N ALA A 192 26.46 7.28 -20.46
CA ALA A 192 26.76 8.37 -21.39
C ALA A 192 26.00 9.68 -21.08
N TRP A 193 24.92 9.57 -20.29
CA TRP A 193 24.10 10.68 -19.81
C TRP A 193 24.73 11.45 -18.64
N ARG A 194 25.60 10.83 -17.83
CA ARG A 194 26.40 11.54 -16.82
C ARG A 194 27.74 11.94 -17.44
N ARG A 195 27.79 13.08 -18.13
CA ARG A 195 29.08 13.70 -18.45
C ARG A 195 29.62 14.29 -17.15
N ALA A 196 30.77 13.81 -16.71
CA ALA A 196 31.51 14.48 -15.65
C ALA A 196 31.88 15.88 -16.16
N GLU A 197 31.33 16.91 -15.54
CA GLU A 197 31.87 18.26 -15.67
C GLU A 197 33.27 18.23 -15.04
N ASN A 198 34.27 18.56 -15.86
CA ASN A 198 35.69 18.52 -15.51
C ASN A 198 36.15 19.88 -15.00
#